data_AF-A0A645IWN6-F1
#
_entry.id   AF-A0A645IWN6-F1
#
_cell.length_a   1.000
_cell.length_b   1.000
_cell.length_c   1.000
_cell.angle_alpha   90.00
_cell.angle_beta   90.00
_cell.angle_gamma   90.00
#
_symmetry.space_group_name_H-M   'P 1'
#
loop_
_entity.id
_entity.type
_entity.pdbx_description
1 polymer ?
#
loop_
_entity_poly.entity_id
_entity_poly.type
_entity_poly.pdbx_seq_one_letter_code
_entity_poly.pdbx_strand_id
1 'polypeptide(L)'
;MSTWSEAVALGPFGMENPAPMLYSPYGGQMSVVPLGKTGKHVKIELGSASLLAFSAADMFDDRGGIDGWVYKPRLDTWRNVTSLQFILEKMVMQEQ
;
A
#
# COMPACT_ATOMS: atom_id res chain seq x y z
N MET A 1 -10.07 -1.63 12.14
CA MET A 1 -9.44 -0.46 12.81
C MET A 1 -8.85 -0.84 14.17
N SER A 2 -9.62 -1.46 15.07
CA SER A 2 -9.13 -1.90 16.41
C SER A 2 -7.82 -2.69 16.36
N THR A 3 -7.73 -3.70 15.49
CA THR A 3 -6.54 -4.55 15.36
C THR A 3 -5.27 -3.78 14.98
N TRP A 4 -5.38 -2.73 14.15
CA TRP A 4 -4.18 -1.97 13.77
C TRP A 4 -3.77 -0.95 14.82
N SER A 5 -4.72 -0.45 15.63
CA SER A 5 -4.39 0.38 16.79
C SER A 5 -3.52 -0.37 17.80
N GLU A 6 -3.74 -1.68 17.99
CA GLU A 6 -2.88 -2.53 18.82
C GLU A 6 -1.51 -2.76 18.17
N ALA A 7 -1.46 -3.00 16.86
CA ALA A 7 -0.18 -3.17 16.14
C ALA A 7 0.73 -1.93 16.25
N VAL A 8 0.16 -0.73 16.27
CA VAL A 8 0.92 0.53 16.46
C VAL A 8 1.59 0.60 17.84
N ALA A 9 1.05 -0.08 18.85
CA ALA A 9 1.66 -0.14 20.19
C ALA A 9 2.96 -0.96 20.24
N LEU A 10 3.30 -1.71 19.18
CA LEU A 10 4.60 -2.39 19.03
C LEU A 10 5.76 -1.42 18.76
N GLY A 11 5.46 -0.13 18.55
CA GLY A 11 6.47 0.90 18.39
C GLY A 11 7.27 1.17 19.68
N PRO A 12 8.29 2.05 19.62
CA PRO A 12 8.64 2.88 18.47
C PRO A 12 9.27 2.06 17.35
N PHE A 13 8.90 2.39 16.11
CA PHE A 13 9.49 1.76 14.93
C PHE A 13 10.75 2.50 14.49
N GLY A 14 11.75 1.76 14.01
CA GLY A 14 13.07 2.26 13.61
C GLY A 14 13.92 1.15 12.99
N MET A 15 15.25 1.35 12.92
CA MET A 15 16.14 0.38 12.26
C MET A 15 16.07 -1.02 12.87
N GLU A 16 16.05 -1.10 14.21
CA GLU A 16 16.01 -2.38 14.94
C GLU A 16 14.58 -2.91 15.17
N ASN A 17 13.56 -2.14 14.79
CA ASN A 17 12.14 -2.49 14.92
C ASN A 17 11.37 -1.90 13.73
N PRO A 18 11.55 -2.42 12.51
CA PRO A 18 10.83 -1.88 11.37
C PRO A 18 9.32 -2.09 11.57
N ALA A 19 8.53 -1.14 11.09
CA ALA A 19 7.08 -1.30 11.11
C ALA A 19 6.68 -2.55 10.31
N PRO A 20 5.69 -3.33 10.79
CA PRO A 20 5.28 -4.55 10.10
C PRO A 20 4.82 -4.26 8.67
N MET A 21 5.31 -5.08 7.75
CA MET A 21 4.85 -5.14 6.36
C MET A 21 4.00 -6.39 6.16
N LEU A 22 2.95 -6.28 5.38
CA LEU A 22 2.04 -7.36 5.06
C LEU A 22 2.13 -7.69 3.57
N TYR A 23 1.83 -8.94 3.23
CA TYR A 23 1.69 -9.39 1.85
C TYR A 23 0.23 -9.71 1.53
N SER A 24 -0.21 -9.31 0.35
CA SER A 24 -1.49 -9.74 -0.24
C SER A 24 -1.23 -10.27 -1.65
N PRO A 25 -1.74 -11.46 -2.00
CA PRO A 25 -1.62 -11.98 -3.36
C PRO A 25 -2.43 -11.15 -4.35
N TYR A 26 -2.06 -11.22 -5.62
CA TYR A 26 -2.77 -10.58 -6.71
C TYR A 26 -4.09 -11.30 -7.00
N GLY A 27 -5.21 -10.60 -6.80
CA GLY A 27 -6.56 -11.13 -7.01
C GLY A 27 -7.06 -11.10 -8.46
N GLY A 28 -6.21 -10.79 -9.44
CA GLY A 28 -6.56 -10.81 -10.87
C GLY A 28 -7.24 -9.55 -11.43
N GLN A 29 -7.75 -8.65 -10.58
CA GLN A 29 -8.31 -7.37 -11.01
C GLN A 29 -7.69 -6.21 -10.23
N MET A 30 -7.31 -5.16 -10.96
CA MET A 30 -6.90 -3.89 -10.38
C MET A 30 -7.20 -2.72 -11.32
N SER A 31 -7.36 -1.53 -10.76
CA SER A 31 -7.29 -0.27 -11.50
C SER A 31 -6.30 0.67 -10.84
N VAL A 32 -5.62 1.49 -11.65
CA VAL A 32 -4.61 2.44 -11.20
C VAL A 32 -5.11 3.84 -11.51
N VAL A 33 -5.27 4.65 -10.45
CA VAL A 33 -5.77 6.03 -10.53
C VAL A 33 -4.63 6.99 -10.16
N PRO A 34 -4.16 7.84 -11.09
CA PRO A 34 -3.16 8.86 -10.79
C PRO A 34 -3.63 9.85 -9.73
N LEU A 35 -2.72 10.25 -8.85
CA LEU A 35 -2.95 11.19 -7.75
C LEU A 35 -1.92 12.32 -7.77
N GLY A 36 -2.31 13.44 -7.17
CA GLY A 36 -1.47 14.63 -7.05
C GLY A 36 -1.33 15.39 -8.38
N LYS A 37 -0.61 16.50 -8.34
CA LYS A 37 -0.49 17.41 -9.49
C LYS A 37 0.29 16.80 -10.67
N THR A 38 1.23 15.91 -10.37
CA THR A 38 2.14 15.32 -11.38
C THR A 38 1.69 13.95 -11.87
N GLY A 39 0.65 13.36 -11.28
CA GLY A 39 0.21 12.00 -11.58
C GLY A 39 1.19 10.89 -11.17
N LYS A 40 2.31 11.23 -10.51
CA LYS A 40 3.36 10.26 -10.14
C LYS A 40 2.96 9.37 -8.96
N HIS A 41 2.08 9.83 -8.10
CA HIS A 41 1.49 9.00 -7.05
C HIS A 41 0.28 8.29 -7.63
N VAL A 42 0.00 7.07 -7.18
CA VAL A 42 -1.16 6.33 -7.67
C VAL A 42 -1.93 5.70 -6.52
N LYS A 43 -3.25 5.61 -6.71
CA LYS A 43 -4.14 4.75 -5.94
C LYS A 43 -4.40 3.49 -6.74
N ILE A 44 -4.16 2.33 -6.13
CA ILE A 44 -4.40 1.03 -6.74
C ILE A 44 -5.66 0.46 -6.09
N GLU A 45 -6.73 0.31 -6.86
CA GLU A 45 -7.98 -0.27 -6.37
C GLU A 45 -7.93 -1.80 -6.54
N LEU A 46 -8.16 -2.54 -5.46
CA LEU A 46 -8.11 -4.02 -5.39
C LEU A 46 -9.48 -4.61 -5.00
N GLY A 47 -10.57 -3.97 -5.43
CA GLY A 47 -11.93 -4.32 -5.03
C GLY A 47 -12.34 -3.56 -3.76
N SER A 48 -12.42 -4.23 -2.61
CA SER A 48 -12.88 -3.62 -1.35
C SER A 48 -11.81 -2.82 -0.61
N ALA A 49 -10.57 -2.83 -1.11
CA ALA A 49 -9.43 -2.14 -0.52
C ALA A 49 -8.64 -1.40 -1.60
N SER A 50 -7.83 -0.44 -1.15
CA SER A 50 -6.94 0.30 -2.03
C SER A 50 -5.58 0.52 -1.42
N LEU A 51 -4.55 0.52 -2.26
CA LEU A 51 -3.17 0.85 -1.88
C LEU A 51 -2.81 2.24 -2.38
N LEU A 52 -2.02 2.98 -1.61
CA LEU A 52 -1.39 4.23 -2.02
C LEU A 52 0.07 3.97 -2.34
N ALA A 53 0.50 4.29 -3.56
CA ALA A 53 1.88 4.15 -3.97
C ALA A 53 2.44 5.53 -4.35
N PHE A 54 3.56 5.91 -3.76
CA PHE A 54 4.17 7.22 -4.01
C PHE A 54 5.24 7.11 -5.09
N SER A 55 5.20 7.99 -6.10
CA SER A 55 6.18 8.00 -7.20
C SER A 55 6.29 6.66 -7.94
N ALA A 56 5.15 5.99 -8.12
CA ALA A 56 5.06 4.63 -8.61
C ALA A 56 4.30 4.50 -9.93
N ALA A 57 3.87 5.61 -10.55
CA ALA A 57 3.09 5.56 -11.80
C ALA A 57 3.76 4.70 -12.88
N ASP A 58 5.06 4.92 -13.10
CA ASP A 58 5.87 4.23 -14.11
C ASP A 58 6.03 2.71 -13.82
N MET A 59 5.74 2.25 -12.59
CA MET A 59 5.78 0.83 -12.24
C MET A 59 4.61 0.04 -12.84
N PHE A 60 3.57 0.71 -13.34
CA PHE A 60 2.32 0.08 -13.81
C PHE A 60 2.13 0.14 -15.34
N ASP A 61 3.19 0.51 -16.07
CA ASP A 61 3.20 0.52 -17.54
C ASP A 61 3.24 -0.91 -18.11
N ASP A 62 3.96 -1.83 -17.44
CA ASP A 62 3.94 -3.27 -17.73
C ASP A 62 3.22 -4.02 -16.60
N ARG A 63 1.95 -4.35 -16.84
CA ARG A 63 1.07 -4.97 -15.84
C ARG A 63 1.12 -6.51 -15.87
N GLY A 64 1.99 -7.09 -16.69
CA GLY A 64 2.15 -8.54 -16.80
C GLY A 64 2.86 -9.13 -15.59
N GLY A 65 2.47 -10.33 -15.17
CA GLY A 65 3.24 -11.11 -14.20
C GLY A 65 3.24 -10.57 -12.77
N ILE A 66 2.20 -9.85 -12.33
CA ILE A 66 2.07 -9.44 -10.93
C ILE A 66 1.63 -10.63 -10.09
N ASP A 67 2.39 -10.92 -9.03
CA ASP A 67 2.11 -11.98 -8.06
C ASP A 67 1.43 -11.44 -6.79
N GLY A 68 1.74 -10.20 -6.39
CA GLY A 68 1.12 -9.59 -5.24
C GLY A 68 1.71 -8.26 -4.79
N TRP A 69 1.39 -7.91 -3.54
CA TRP A 69 1.62 -6.58 -2.98
C TRP A 69 2.24 -6.70 -1.60
N VAL A 70 3.36 -6.02 -1.38
CA VAL A 70 3.87 -5.75 -0.02
C VAL A 70 3.46 -4.34 0.35
N TYR A 71 2.78 -4.20 1.48
CA TYR A 71 2.27 -2.91 1.94
C TYR A 71 2.44 -2.73 3.45
N LYS A 72 2.54 -1.46 3.84
CA LYS A 72 2.58 -1.01 5.23
C LYS A 72 1.28 -0.33 5.59
N PRO A 73 0.48 -0.89 6.52
CA PRO A 73 -0.70 -0.18 6.99
C PRO A 73 -0.33 1.00 7.90
N ARG A 74 -1.09 2.08 7.78
CA ARG A 74 -0.85 3.36 8.47
C ARG A 74 -2.17 3.96 8.93
N LEU A 75 -2.26 4.34 10.21
CA LEU A 75 -3.34 5.21 10.67
C LEU A 75 -3.04 6.63 10.20
N ASP A 76 -4.00 7.24 9.50
CA ASP A 76 -3.92 8.60 9.01
C ASP A 76 -5.10 9.41 9.54
N THR A 77 -4.81 10.55 10.16
CA THR A 77 -5.82 11.43 10.75
C THR A 77 -5.88 12.72 9.96
N TRP A 78 -6.99 12.92 9.24
CA TRP A 78 -7.26 14.12 8.48
C TRP A 78 -8.58 14.73 8.89
N ARG A 79 -8.60 16.03 9.22
CA ARG A 79 -9.80 16.76 9.69
C ARG A 79 -10.54 16.00 10.82
N ASN A 80 -9.78 15.51 11.79
CA ASN A 80 -10.27 14.71 12.94
C ASN A 80 -10.90 13.35 12.59
N VAL A 81 -10.81 12.90 11.33
CA VAL A 81 -11.22 11.57 10.92
C VAL A 81 -9.97 10.70 10.81
N THR A 82 -9.92 9.65 11.63
CA THR A 82 -8.87 8.63 11.55
C THR A 82 -9.30 7.53 10.60
N SER A 83 -8.43 7.17 9.66
CA SER A 83 -8.66 6.09 8.71
C SER A 83 -7.44 5.18 8.62
N LEU A 84 -7.66 3.91 8.25
CA LEU A 84 -6.58 2.99 7.94
C LEU A 84 -6.25 3.11 6.45
N GLN A 85 -5.02 3.49 6.15
CA GLN A 85 -4.46 3.50 4.80
C GLN A 85 -3.48 2.35 4.64
N PHE A 86 -3.28 1.89 3.41
CA PHE A 86 -2.31 0.87 3.05
C PHE A 86 -1.31 1.47 2.06
N ILE A 87 -0.05 1.60 2.47
CA ILE A 87 1.00 2.19 1.65
C ILE A 87 1.73 1.07 0.93
N LEU A 88 1.75 1.09 -0.40
CA LEU A 88 2.52 0.13 -1.18
C LEU A 88 4.02 0.38 -0.94
N GLU A 89 4.73 -0.66 -0.54
CA GLU A 89 6.19 -0.65 -0.40
C GLU A 89 6.85 -1.37 -1.59
N LYS A 90 6.24 -2.47 -2.07
CA LYS A 90 6.76 -3.24 -3.20
C LYS A 90 5.66 -3.95 -3.98
N MET A 91 5.73 -3.89 -5.30
CA MET A 91 4.99 -4.80 -6.20
C MET A 91 5.81 -6.09 -6.37
N VAL A 92 5.18 -7.24 -6.14
CA VAL A 92 5.82 -8.54 -6.31
C VAL A 92 5.47 -9.06 -7.70
N MET A 93 6.50 -9.41 -8.46
CA MET A 93 6.38 -9.97 -9.80
C MET A 93 6.66 -11.47 -9.75
N GLN A 94 6.06 -12.24 -10.65
CA GLN A 94 6.36 -13.65 -10.87
C GLN A 94 7.83 -13.79 -11.29
N GLU A 95 8.53 -14.74 -10.68
CA GLU A 95 9.88 -15.12 -11.12
C GLU A 95 9.76 -15.83 -12.48
N GLN A 96 10.57 -15.40 -13.46
CA GLN A 96 10.68 -16.04 -14.78
C GLN A 96 11.59 -17.26 -14.74
#